data_AF-A0A194QM38-F1
#
_entry.id   AF-A0A194QM38-F1
#
_cell.length_a   1.000
_cell.length_b   1.000
_cell.length_c   1.000
_cell.angle_alpha   90.00
_cell.angle_beta   90.00
_cell.angle_gamma   90.00
#
_symmetry.space_group_name_H-M   'P 1'
#
loop_
_entity.id
_entity.type
_entity.pdbx_description
1 polymer ?
#
loop_
_entity_poly.entity_id
_entity_poly.type
_entity_poly.pdbx_seq_one_letter_code
_entity_poly.pdbx_strand_id
1 'polypeptide(L)'
;MATKERMINFVSEAQYEALVARYAAFVDAMGDPAQPVVRVNERLSPRHLQELQLVREISEELQKKKHDDMKKAAALNTGNTRKESRGK
;
A
#
# COMPACT_ATOMS: atom_id res chain seq x y z
N MET A 1 7.75 34.22 -10.77
CA MET A 1 8.94 33.36 -10.95
C MET A 1 8.82 32.19 -10.01
N ALA A 2 8.25 31.06 -10.46
CA ALA A 2 8.11 29.85 -9.65
C ALA A 2 9.16 28.84 -10.09
N THR A 3 10.40 29.00 -9.63
CA THR A 3 11.43 27.95 -9.71
C THR A 3 11.20 26.95 -8.58
N LYS A 4 10.08 26.22 -8.66
CA LYS A 4 9.93 24.92 -8.00
C LYS A 4 10.57 23.87 -8.91
N GLU A 5 11.88 24.02 -9.14
CA GLU A 5 12.66 22.91 -9.63
C GLU A 5 12.46 21.75 -8.66
N ARG A 6 12.02 20.62 -9.23
CA ARG A 6 11.98 19.30 -8.65
C ARG A 6 13.04 19.11 -7.56
N MET A 7 12.69 19.31 -6.30
CA MET A 7 13.46 18.74 -5.19
C MET A 7 13.22 17.23 -5.20
N ILE A 8 13.88 16.53 -6.11
CA ILE A 8 14.10 15.08 -5.97
C ILE A 8 15.06 14.96 -4.79
N ASN A 9 14.48 14.75 -3.60
CA ASN A 9 15.12 14.15 -2.43
C ASN A 9 16.62 14.43 -2.27
N PHE A 10 16.97 15.65 -1.83
CA PHE A 10 18.34 15.91 -1.42
C PHE A 10 18.55 15.21 -0.06
N VAL A 11 19.15 14.02 -0.09
CA VAL A 11 19.64 13.33 1.11
C VAL A 11 20.90 14.06 1.54
N SER A 12 20.96 14.53 2.79
CA SER A 12 22.18 15.18 3.28
C SER A 12 23.33 14.15 3.36
N GLU A 13 24.57 14.62 3.28
CA GLU A 13 25.75 13.75 3.41
C GLU A 13 25.70 12.92 4.70
N ALA A 14 25.34 13.54 5.82
CA ALA A 14 25.15 12.85 7.10
C ALA A 14 24.04 11.77 7.06
N GLN A 15 22.93 12.01 6.35
CA GLN A 15 21.88 11.01 6.17
C GLN A 15 22.35 9.86 5.27
N TYR A 16 23.14 10.17 4.24
CA TYR A 16 23.71 9.18 3.35
C TYR A 16 24.70 8.27 4.08
N GLU A 17 25.64 8.84 4.85
CA GLU A 17 26.58 8.07 5.67
C GLU A 17 25.86 7.16 6.68
N ALA A 18 24.84 7.69 7.35
CA ALA A 18 24.03 6.91 8.29
C ALA A 18 23.27 5.78 7.60
N LEU A 19 22.87 5.94 6.34
CA LEU A 19 22.20 4.90 5.56
C LEU A 19 23.21 3.81 5.13
N VAL A 20 24.39 4.20 4.66
CA VAL A 20 25.46 3.29 4.24
C VAL A 20 25.94 2.44 5.43
N ALA A 21 26.13 3.04 6.61
CA ALA A 21 26.52 2.31 7.81
C ALA A 21 25.47 1.28 8.24
N ARG A 22 24.18 1.66 8.21
CA ARG A 22 23.06 0.73 8.50
C ARG A 22 22.96 -0.40 7.49
N TYR A 23 23.24 -0.11 6.22
CA TYR A 23 23.27 -1.11 5.17
C TYR A 23 24.41 -2.11 5.36
N ALA A 24 25.62 -1.67 5.70
CA ALA A 24 26.75 -2.55 5.97
C ALA A 24 26.43 -3.53 7.13
N ALA A 25 25.93 -3.00 8.26
CA ALA A 25 25.51 -3.82 9.39
C ALA A 25 24.41 -4.83 9.03
N PHE A 26 23.51 -4.45 8.12
CA PHE A 26 22.48 -5.36 7.61
C PHE A 26 23.06 -6.49 6.75
N VAL A 27 24.03 -6.19 5.90
CA VAL A 27 24.73 -7.19 5.10
C VAL A 27 25.48 -8.18 5.99
N ASP A 28 26.16 -7.69 7.03
CA ASP A 28 26.91 -8.53 7.96
C ASP A 28 26.00 -9.47 8.78
N ALA A 29 24.79 -9.02 9.12
CA ALA A 29 23.78 -9.83 9.81
C ALA A 29 22.95 -10.71 8.86
N MET A 30 23.11 -10.58 7.54
CA MET A 30 22.28 -11.27 6.55
C MET A 30 22.60 -12.77 6.53
N GLY A 31 21.59 -13.59 6.77
CA GLY A 31 21.71 -15.05 6.70
C GLY A 31 22.06 -15.74 8.01
N ASP A 32 22.21 -14.99 9.11
CA ASP A 32 22.36 -15.55 10.46
C ASP A 32 21.09 -15.29 11.31
N PRO A 33 20.26 -16.32 11.59
CA PRO A 33 19.06 -16.18 12.41
C PRO A 33 19.33 -15.84 13.88
N ALA A 34 20.56 -16.02 14.37
CA ALA A 34 20.95 -15.65 15.73
C ALA A 34 21.25 -14.15 15.88
N GLN A 35 21.49 -13.45 14.76
CA GLN A 35 21.74 -12.01 14.77
C GLN A 35 20.44 -11.20 14.88
N PRO A 36 20.48 -10.03 15.52
CA PRO A 36 19.33 -9.15 15.61
C PRO A 36 18.96 -8.57 14.24
N VAL A 37 17.65 -8.36 14.02
CA VAL A 37 17.15 -7.77 12.77
C VAL A 37 17.64 -6.34 12.61
N VAL A 38 18.55 -6.12 11.66
CA VAL A 38 19.02 -4.78 11.29
C VAL A 38 18.06 -4.14 10.30
N ARG A 39 17.66 -2.89 10.56
CA ARG A 39 16.79 -2.11 9.67
C ARG A 39 17.59 -0.99 9.01
N VAL A 40 17.60 -1.00 7.69
CA VAL A 40 18.29 0.02 6.87
C VAL A 40 17.50 1.32 6.83
N ASN A 41 16.18 1.21 6.62
CA ASN A 41 15.29 2.37 6.52
C ASN A 41 14.74 2.78 7.89
N GLU A 42 14.48 4.08 8.02
CA GLU A 42 13.82 4.64 9.20
C GLU A 42 12.38 4.14 9.32
N ARG A 43 11.90 4.09 10.57
CA ARG A 43 10.50 3.76 10.83
C ARG A 43 9.62 4.87 10.27
N LEU A 44 8.48 4.48 9.71
CA LEU A 44 7.46 5.43 9.28
C LEU A 44 7.06 6.31 10.45
N SER A 45 6.92 7.61 10.17
CA SER A 45 6.44 8.57 11.17
C SER A 45 4.99 8.22 11.59
N PRO A 46 4.54 8.62 12.79
CA PRO A 46 3.16 8.41 13.21
C PRO A 46 2.13 8.95 12.21
N ARG A 47 2.44 10.07 11.55
CA ARG A 47 1.61 10.64 10.50
C ARG A 47 1.50 9.72 9.28
N HIS A 48 2.62 9.17 8.80
CA HIS A 48 2.59 8.22 7.68
C HIS A 48 1.78 6.96 8.03
N LEU A 49 1.87 6.51 9.29
CA LEU A 49 1.07 5.36 9.75
C LEU A 49 -0.43 5.67 9.77
N GLN A 50 -0.82 6.87 10.20
CA GLN A 50 -2.23 7.32 10.16
C GLN A 50 -2.75 7.42 8.72
N GLU A 51 -1.95 7.96 7.80
CA GLU A 51 -2.30 8.05 6.39
C GLU A 51 -2.47 6.65 5.76
N LEU A 52 -1.56 5.71 6.06
CA LEU A 52 -1.69 4.31 5.62
C LEU A 52 -2.94 3.63 6.20
N GLN A 53 -3.27 3.91 7.46
CA GLN A 53 -4.47 3.37 8.10
C GLN A 53 -5.74 3.88 7.41
N LEU A 54 -5.81 5.16 7.09
CA LEU A 54 -6.92 5.74 6.33
C LEU A 54 -7.05 5.11 4.94
N VAL A 55 -5.94 4.93 4.23
CA VAL A 55 -5.93 4.26 2.91
C VAL A 55 -6.50 2.85 3.03
N ARG A 56 -6.14 2.12 4.09
CA ARG A 56 -6.63 0.77 4.34
C ARG A 56 -8.15 0.76 4.54
N GLU A 57 -8.67 1.63 5.40
CA GLU A 57 -10.10 1.72 5.71
C GLU A 57 -10.93 2.03 4.46
N ILE A 58 -10.51 3.04 3.69
CA ILE A 58 -11.19 3.42 2.44
C ILE A 58 -11.11 2.27 1.42
N SER A 59 -9.97 1.57 1.32
CA SER A 59 -9.83 0.45 0.39
C SER A 59 -10.75 -0.71 0.74
N GLU A 60 -10.90 -1.02 2.03
CA GLU A 60 -11.81 -2.06 2.52
C GLU A 60 -13.27 -1.70 2.19
N GLU A 61 -13.68 -0.45 2.39
CA GLU A 61 -15.03 0.03 2.03
C GLU A 61 -15.29 -0.07 0.52
N LEU A 62 -14.34 0.35 -0.30
CA LEU A 62 -14.46 0.30 -1.75
C LEU A 62 -14.54 -1.15 -2.27
N GLN A 63 -13.76 -2.05 -1.69
CA GLN A 63 -13.83 -3.48 -2.02
C GLN A 63 -15.19 -4.07 -1.66
N LYS A 64 -15.72 -3.75 -0.49
CA LYS A 64 -17.06 -4.18 -0.06
C LYS A 64 -18.12 -3.67 -1.03
N LYS A 65 -18.09 -2.38 -1.38
CA LYS A 65 -19.03 -1.78 -2.33
C LYS A 65 -18.95 -2.46 -3.71
N LYS A 66 -17.74 -2.71 -4.21
CA LYS A 66 -17.53 -3.44 -5.47
C LYS A 66 -18.16 -4.84 -5.42
N HIS A 67 -17.95 -5.59 -4.33
CA HIS A 67 -18.55 -6.91 -4.18
C HIS A 67 -20.09 -6.86 -4.15
N ASP A 68 -20.67 -5.87 -3.48
CA ASP A 68 -22.12 -5.70 -3.41
C ASP A 68 -22.71 -5.32 -4.78
N ASP A 69 -22.05 -4.44 -5.53
CA ASP A 69 -22.47 -4.05 -6.87
C ASP A 69 -22.39 -5.24 -7.86
N MET A 70 -21.34 -6.06 -7.77
CA MET A 70 -21.22 -7.30 -8.55
C MET A 70 -22.37 -8.28 -8.24
N LYS A 71 -22.73 -8.44 -6.96
CA LYS A 71 -23.86 -9.30 -6.55
C LYS A 71 -25.19 -8.78 -7.09
N LYS A 72 -25.43 -7.46 -7.01
CA LYS A 72 -26.65 -6.83 -7.57
C LYS A 72 -26.74 -7.01 -9.09
N ALA A 73 -25.63 -6.80 -9.80
CA ALA A 73 -25.58 -7.01 -11.24
C ALA A 73 -25.86 -8.47 -11.63
N ALA A 74 -25.30 -9.44 -10.89
CA ALA A 74 -25.58 -10.86 -11.10
C ALA A 74 -27.07 -11.22 -10.83
N ALA A 75 -27.68 -10.62 -9.80
CA ALA A 75 -29.09 -10.81 -9.49
C ALA A 75 -30.02 -10.23 -10.56
N LEU A 76 -29.69 -9.06 -11.13
CA LEU A 76 -30.44 -8.46 -12.24
C LEU A 76 -30.36 -9.31 -13.52
N ASN A 77 -29.18 -9.84 -13.85
CA ASN A 77 -28.99 -10.69 -15.02
C ASN A 77 -29.72 -12.04 -14.92
N THR A 78 -29.86 -12.59 -13.70
CA THR A 78 -30.60 -13.85 -13.47
C THR A 78 -32.11 -13.65 -13.34
N GLY A 79 -32.58 -12.45 -13.00
CA GLY A 79 -34.00 -12.10 -12.98
C GLY A 79 -34.61 -11.94 -14.38
N ASN A 80 -33.83 -11.48 -15.35
CA ASN A 80 -34.32 -11.22 -16.72
C ASN A 80 -34.56 -12.52 -17.51
N THR A 81 -33.76 -13.57 -17.29
CA THR A 81 -33.87 -14.86 -17.99
C THR A 81 -35.07 -15.72 -17.56
N ARG A 82 -35.70 -15.43 -16.41
CA ARG A 82 -36.91 -16.15 -15.94
C ARG A 82 -38.22 -15.59 -16.50
N LYS A 83 -38.25 -14.36 -17.02
CA LYS A 83 -39.47 -13.79 -17.62
C LYS A 83 -39.64 -14.15 -19.10
N GLU A 84 -38.57 -14.51 -19.79
CA GLU A 84 -38.58 -14.88 -21.22
C GLU A 84 -39.01 -16.34 -21.48
N SER A 85 -38.99 -17.21 -20.46
CA SER A 85 -39.30 -18.65 -20.59
C SER A 85 -40.73 -19.04 -20.18
N ARG A 86 -41.60 -18.08 -19.85
CA ARG A 86 -43.00 -18.32 -19.43
C ARG A 86 -44.08 -17.79 -20.40
N GLY A 87 -43.68 -17.30 -21.57
CA GLY A 87 -44.60 -16.84 -22.60
C GLY A 87 -44.29 -17.50 -23.94
N LYS A 88 -44.71 -18.75 -24.12
CA LYS A 88 -45.05 -19.38 -25.40
C LYS A 88 -45.87 -20.63 -25.14
#